data_AF-A0A3D2JAT9-F1
#
_entry.id   AF-A0A3D2JAT9-F1
#
_cell.length_a   1.000
_cell.length_b   1.000
_cell.length_c   1.000
_cell.angle_alpha   90.00
_cell.angle_beta   90.00
_cell.angle_gamma   90.00
#
_symmetry.space_group_name_H-M   'P 1'
#
loop_
_entity.id
_entity.type
_entity.pdbx_description
1 polymer ?
#
loop_
_entity_poly.entity_id
_entity_poly.type
_entity_poly.pdbx_seq_one_letter_code
_entity_poly.pdbx_strand_id
1 'polypeptide(L)'
;TIAWSYDLLTSEEQQLFRRFSVFVGGCTLEAIEALCMTLDGDNEVGQVLDSVASLLDKSLLRQREREGEEPRFWMLETLREFALELLTAHQELKTVQRAHAEYYLALALQLETSSQNLSLERELERDYKNLREALQWALEQGEIELALHVGGTVCGLWNDLGSLNEGRAYMEKVLAMSTGIET
;
A
#
# COMPACT_ATOMS: atom_id res chain seq x y z
N THR A 1 10.58 -13.46 21.65
CA THR A 1 11.21 -13.01 20.38
C THR A 1 10.12 -12.90 19.34
N ILE A 2 10.29 -12.10 18.28
CA ILE A 2 9.24 -11.91 17.26
C ILE A 2 8.84 -13.24 16.61
N ALA A 3 9.82 -14.09 16.28
CA ALA A 3 9.59 -15.42 15.71
C ALA A 3 8.66 -16.30 16.57
N TRP A 4 8.84 -16.32 17.90
CA TRP A 4 7.96 -17.11 18.77
C TRP A 4 6.51 -16.61 18.75
N SER A 5 6.30 -15.29 18.72
CA SER A 5 4.95 -14.72 18.60
C SER A 5 4.32 -15.05 17.25
N TYR A 6 5.13 -15.11 16.18
CA TYR A 6 4.69 -15.51 14.85
C TYR A 6 4.35 -17.00 14.75
N ASP A 7 5.12 -17.88 15.38
CA ASP A 7 4.91 -19.33 15.35
C ASP A 7 3.61 -19.77 16.08
N LEU A 8 3.04 -18.90 16.91
CA LEU A 8 1.77 -19.11 17.62
C LEU A 8 0.54 -18.66 16.83
N LEU A 9 0.73 -18.03 15.68
CA LEU A 9 -0.34 -17.57 14.82
C LEU A 9 -0.97 -18.73 14.03
N THR A 10 -2.25 -18.58 13.67
CA THR A 10 -2.88 -19.48 12.69
C THR A 10 -2.28 -19.26 11.30
N SER A 11 -2.60 -20.12 10.33
CA SER A 11 -2.04 -19.98 8.97
C SER A 11 -2.50 -18.69 8.30
N GLU A 12 -3.75 -18.30 8.54
CA GLU A 12 -4.40 -17.09 8.04
C GLU A 12 -3.76 -15.85 8.67
N GLU A 13 -3.55 -15.85 9.98
CA GLU A 13 -2.88 -14.78 10.71
C GLU A 13 -1.42 -14.61 10.28
N GLN A 14 -0.69 -15.72 10.07
CA GLN A 14 0.68 -15.70 9.57
C GLN A 14 0.76 -15.09 8.17
N GLN A 15 -0.19 -15.44 7.31
CA GLN A 15 -0.28 -14.93 5.95
C GLN A 15 -0.59 -13.43 5.95
N LEU A 16 -1.59 -12.99 6.71
CA LEU A 16 -1.91 -11.57 6.84
C LEU A 16 -0.73 -10.78 7.43
N PHE A 17 -0.06 -11.31 8.45
CA PHE A 17 1.13 -10.68 9.04
C PHE A 17 2.23 -10.44 7.99
N ARG A 18 2.55 -11.45 7.16
CA ARG A 18 3.53 -11.30 6.06
C ARG A 18 3.06 -10.26 5.04
N ARG A 19 1.81 -10.34 4.60
CA ARG A 19 1.25 -9.46 3.58
C ARG A 19 1.20 -8.00 4.03
N PHE A 20 0.84 -7.74 5.28
CA PHE A 20 0.77 -6.39 5.83
C PHE A 20 2.11 -5.63 5.71
N SER A 21 3.22 -6.35 5.64
CA SER A 21 4.57 -5.77 5.60
C SER A 21 4.86 -4.87 4.38
N VAL A 22 4.07 -4.99 3.30
CA VAL A 22 4.17 -4.10 2.13
C VAL A 22 3.63 -2.69 2.40
N PHE A 23 2.77 -2.51 3.41
CA PHE A 23 2.26 -1.19 3.76
C PHE A 23 3.32 -0.37 4.51
N VAL A 24 3.53 0.86 4.07
CA VAL A 24 4.51 1.79 4.62
C VAL A 24 3.82 2.90 5.40
N GLY A 25 4.00 2.91 6.71
CA GLY A 25 3.39 3.92 7.59
C GLY A 25 1.94 3.64 7.99
N GLY A 26 1.42 2.47 7.64
CA GLY A 26 0.07 2.00 7.94
C GLY A 26 -0.87 2.07 6.73
N CYS A 27 -2.13 1.72 6.97
CA CYS A 27 -3.19 1.71 5.96
C CYS A 27 -4.58 1.67 6.63
N THR A 28 -5.64 1.76 5.83
CA THR A 28 -7.04 1.55 6.25
C THR A 28 -7.37 0.05 6.28
N LEU A 29 -8.51 -0.32 6.87
CA LEU A 29 -9.01 -1.70 6.77
C LEU A 29 -9.36 -2.05 5.31
N GLU A 30 -9.97 -1.11 4.60
CA GLU A 30 -10.35 -1.27 3.18
C GLU A 30 -9.14 -1.61 2.30
N ALA A 31 -7.98 -0.98 2.55
CA ALA A 31 -6.75 -1.32 1.84
C ALA A 31 -6.27 -2.76 2.11
N ILE A 32 -6.43 -3.25 3.35
CA ILE A 32 -6.08 -4.64 3.73
C ILE A 32 -7.04 -5.62 3.06
N GLU A 33 -8.35 -5.34 3.10
CA GLU A 33 -9.39 -6.15 2.48
C GLU A 33 -9.21 -6.23 0.98
N ALA A 34 -8.96 -5.10 0.31
CA ALA A 34 -8.70 -5.06 -1.13
C ALA A 34 -7.44 -5.85 -1.50
N LEU A 35 -6.37 -5.74 -0.71
CA LEU A 35 -5.15 -6.53 -0.91
C LEU A 35 -5.45 -8.04 -0.82
N CYS A 36 -6.13 -8.49 0.24
CA CYS A 36 -6.47 -9.90 0.40
C CYS A 36 -7.44 -10.39 -0.68
N MET A 37 -8.43 -9.58 -1.06
CA MET A 37 -9.37 -9.92 -2.14
C MET A 37 -8.66 -10.13 -3.48
N THR A 38 -7.69 -9.27 -3.83
CA THR A 38 -6.87 -9.46 -5.04
C THR A 38 -6.03 -10.73 -4.99
N LEU A 39 -5.59 -11.16 -3.80
CA LEU A 39 -4.71 -12.31 -3.63
C LEU A 39 -5.46 -13.66 -3.53
N ASP A 40 -6.63 -13.67 -2.88
CA ASP A 40 -7.36 -14.89 -2.51
C ASP A 40 -8.75 -15.02 -3.18
N GLY A 41 -9.26 -13.95 -3.79
CA GLY A 41 -10.60 -13.89 -4.38
C GLY A 41 -11.73 -13.56 -3.39
N ASP A 42 -12.98 -13.76 -3.80
CA ASP A 42 -14.20 -13.30 -3.09
C ASP A 42 -14.48 -13.96 -1.73
N ASN A 43 -13.70 -14.94 -1.28
CA ASN A 43 -14.21 -15.86 -0.26
C ASN A 43 -14.26 -15.32 1.18
N GLU A 44 -13.54 -14.26 1.58
CA GLU A 44 -13.22 -14.14 3.03
C GLU A 44 -13.06 -12.72 3.61
N VAL A 45 -13.86 -11.72 3.19
CA VAL A 45 -13.82 -10.36 3.82
C VAL A 45 -13.96 -10.43 5.36
N GLY A 46 -14.88 -11.26 5.86
CA GLY A 46 -15.06 -11.43 7.31
C GLY A 46 -13.83 -12.01 8.04
N GLN A 47 -13.04 -12.84 7.38
CA GLN A 47 -11.85 -13.45 7.99
C GLN A 47 -10.66 -12.48 8.05
N VAL A 48 -10.60 -11.51 7.14
CA VAL A 48 -9.59 -10.45 7.18
C VAL A 48 -9.77 -9.62 8.46
N LEU A 49 -10.99 -9.19 8.77
CA LEU A 49 -11.28 -8.42 9.98
C LEU A 49 -10.92 -9.21 11.26
N ASP A 50 -11.31 -10.49 11.33
CA ASP A 50 -11.00 -11.35 12.47
C ASP A 50 -9.47 -11.53 12.65
N SER A 51 -8.75 -11.68 11.53
CA SER A 51 -7.28 -11.79 11.54
C SER A 51 -6.62 -10.47 11.98
N VAL A 52 -7.11 -9.31 11.50
CA VAL A 52 -6.63 -8.00 11.95
C VAL A 52 -6.86 -7.82 13.45
N ALA A 53 -8.06 -8.13 13.95
CA ALA A 53 -8.39 -8.05 15.37
C ALA A 53 -7.47 -8.94 16.21
N SER A 54 -7.24 -10.18 15.76
CA SER A 54 -6.34 -11.10 16.45
C SER A 54 -4.88 -10.61 16.47
N LEU A 55 -4.38 -10.02 15.38
CA LEU A 55 -3.04 -9.44 15.34
C LEU A 55 -2.91 -8.18 16.23
N LEU A 56 -3.99 -7.41 16.42
CA LEU A 56 -4.05 -6.30 17.38
C LEU A 56 -3.97 -6.81 18.82
N ASP A 57 -4.75 -7.82 19.17
CA ASP A 57 -4.75 -8.45 20.50
C ASP A 57 -3.37 -9.00 20.85
N LYS A 58 -2.70 -9.61 19.86
CA LYS A 58 -1.33 -10.13 19.97
C LYS A 58 -0.25 -9.04 19.87
N SER A 59 -0.63 -7.77 19.74
CA SER A 59 0.28 -6.63 19.65
C SER A 59 1.25 -6.66 18.46
N LEU A 60 0.91 -7.42 17.41
CA LEU A 60 1.66 -7.50 16.15
C LEU A 60 1.24 -6.41 15.17
N LEU A 61 -0.01 -5.96 15.26
CA LEU A 61 -0.47 -4.71 14.69
C LEU A 61 -0.80 -3.71 15.78
N ARG A 62 -0.92 -2.44 15.38
CA ARG A 62 -1.35 -1.32 16.20
C ARG A 62 -2.44 -0.57 15.46
N GLN A 63 -3.38 -0.02 16.22
CA GLN A 63 -4.45 0.81 15.69
C GLN A 63 -4.26 2.25 16.19
N ARG A 64 -4.54 3.23 15.33
CA ARG A 64 -4.67 4.63 15.70
C ARG A 64 -6.04 5.11 15.24
N GLU A 65 -6.80 5.63 16.20
CA GLU A 65 -8.10 6.26 15.96
C GLU A 65 -7.96 7.78 16.04
N ARG A 66 -8.71 8.49 15.21
CA ARG A 66 -8.88 9.94 15.29
C ARG A 66 -10.35 10.26 15.06
N GLU A 67 -10.89 11.16 15.87
CA GLU A 67 -12.31 11.53 15.82
C GLU A 67 -12.71 12.00 14.42
N GLY A 68 -13.76 11.39 13.87
CA GLY A 68 -14.28 11.68 12.54
C GLY A 68 -13.46 11.10 11.38
N GLU A 69 -12.56 10.15 11.65
CA GLU A 69 -11.69 9.53 10.65
C GLU A 69 -11.69 8.00 10.79
N GLU A 70 -11.42 7.31 9.69
CA GLU A 70 -11.33 5.85 9.72
C GLU A 70 -10.12 5.38 10.55
N PRO A 71 -10.27 4.26 11.28
CA PRO A 71 -9.16 3.67 12.02
C PRO A 71 -8.00 3.29 11.09
N ARG A 72 -6.77 3.56 11.53
CA ARG A 72 -5.57 3.18 10.78
C ARG A 72 -4.79 2.10 11.50
N PHE A 73 -4.40 1.11 10.73
CA PHE A 73 -3.60 -0.02 11.22
C PHE A 73 -2.15 0.20 10.80
N TRP A 74 -1.22 -0.14 11.67
CA TRP A 74 0.21 -0.03 11.36
C TRP A 74 1.01 -1.09 12.12
N MET A 75 2.19 -1.37 11.60
CA MET A 75 3.13 -2.35 12.14
C MET A 75 4.39 -1.63 12.62
N LEU A 76 4.94 -2.04 13.77
CA LEU A 76 6.24 -1.52 14.23
C LEU A 76 7.31 -1.86 13.17
N GLU A 77 8.27 -0.95 12.95
CA GLU A 77 9.26 -1.13 11.88
C GLU A 77 10.03 -2.46 12.01
N THR A 78 10.41 -2.85 13.23
CA THR A 78 11.09 -4.12 13.47
C THR A 78 10.22 -5.36 13.17
N LEU A 79 8.90 -5.26 13.35
CA LEU A 79 7.97 -6.31 12.95
C LEU A 79 7.80 -6.33 11.42
N ARG A 80 7.78 -5.15 10.79
CA ARG A 80 7.65 -4.98 9.34
C ARG A 80 8.85 -5.57 8.60
N GLU A 81 10.06 -5.29 9.07
CA GLU A 81 11.30 -5.89 8.56
C GLU A 81 11.26 -7.42 8.64
N PHE A 82 10.90 -7.97 9.81
CA PHE A 82 10.77 -9.42 10.00
C PHE A 82 9.68 -10.03 9.09
N ALA A 83 8.54 -9.35 8.95
CA ALA A 83 7.45 -9.80 8.09
C ALA A 83 7.84 -9.77 6.60
N LEU A 84 8.62 -8.78 6.16
CA LEU A 84 9.15 -8.70 4.80
C LEU A 84 10.15 -9.82 4.49
N GLU A 85 11.03 -10.16 5.45
CA GLU A 85 11.94 -11.30 5.33
C GLU A 85 11.14 -12.61 5.14
N LEU A 86 10.10 -12.81 5.95
CA LEU A 86 9.21 -13.96 5.83
C LEU A 86 8.45 -13.96 4.50
N LEU A 87 7.92 -12.82 4.07
CA LEU A 87 7.19 -12.67 2.79
C LEU A 87 8.09 -13.05 1.60
N THR A 88 9.37 -12.65 1.67
CA THR A 88 10.38 -13.00 0.68
C THR A 88 10.72 -14.50 0.73
N ALA A 89 10.90 -15.05 1.93
CA ALA A 89 11.20 -16.48 2.12
C ALA A 89 10.06 -17.39 1.62
N HIS A 90 8.81 -16.93 1.71
CA HIS A 90 7.64 -17.62 1.17
C HIS A 90 7.41 -17.36 -0.34
N GLN A 91 8.26 -16.57 -0.99
CA GLN A 91 8.18 -16.22 -2.42
C GLN A 91 6.90 -15.48 -2.81
N GLU A 92 6.30 -14.77 -1.85
CA GLU A 92 5.04 -14.03 -2.04
C GLU A 92 5.27 -12.56 -2.44
N LEU A 93 6.48 -12.02 -2.18
CA LEU A 93 6.79 -10.59 -2.27
C LEU A 93 6.30 -9.94 -3.57
N LYS A 94 6.64 -10.50 -4.73
CA LYS A 94 6.28 -9.90 -6.03
C LYS A 94 4.77 -9.80 -6.22
N THR A 95 4.02 -10.84 -5.86
CA THR A 95 2.57 -10.87 -6.03
C THR A 95 1.88 -9.90 -5.09
N VAL A 96 2.36 -9.80 -3.84
CA VAL A 96 1.80 -8.87 -2.85
C VAL A 96 2.14 -7.42 -3.18
N GLN A 97 3.36 -7.13 -3.64
CA GLN A 97 3.73 -5.78 -4.10
C GLN A 97 2.88 -5.34 -5.30
N ARG A 98 2.62 -6.24 -6.25
CA ARG A 98 1.71 -5.95 -7.37
C ARG A 98 0.31 -5.61 -6.88
N ALA A 99 -0.28 -6.43 -6.02
CA ALA A 99 -1.63 -6.21 -5.52
C ALA A 99 -1.74 -4.89 -4.71
N HIS A 100 -0.71 -4.57 -3.91
CA HIS A 100 -0.60 -3.29 -3.20
C HIS A 100 -0.51 -2.10 -4.18
N ALA A 101 0.34 -2.22 -5.20
CA ALA A 101 0.51 -1.16 -6.18
C ALA A 101 -0.78 -0.93 -7.00
N GLU A 102 -1.41 -2.01 -7.48
CA GLU A 102 -2.68 -1.95 -8.20
C GLU A 102 -3.77 -1.22 -7.38
N TYR A 103 -3.87 -1.49 -6.07
CA TYR A 103 -4.81 -0.80 -5.18
C TYR A 103 -4.54 0.71 -5.12
N TYR A 104 -3.31 1.13 -4.80
CA TYR A 104 -3.01 2.55 -4.62
C TYR A 104 -2.99 3.35 -5.93
N LEU A 105 -2.62 2.73 -7.05
CA LEU A 105 -2.71 3.36 -8.37
C LEU A 105 -4.19 3.53 -8.77
N ALA A 106 -5.04 2.52 -8.53
CA ALA A 106 -6.48 2.65 -8.78
C ALA A 106 -7.12 3.71 -7.88
N LEU A 107 -6.75 3.76 -6.60
CA LEU A 107 -7.22 4.76 -5.65
C LEU A 107 -6.83 6.19 -6.09
N ALA A 108 -5.61 6.38 -6.59
CA ALA A 108 -5.17 7.65 -7.14
C ALA A 108 -5.96 8.07 -8.40
N LEU A 109 -6.24 7.14 -9.31
CA LEU A 109 -7.02 7.42 -10.52
C LEU A 109 -8.48 7.83 -10.23
N GLN A 110 -9.03 7.44 -9.08
CA GLN A 110 -10.37 7.89 -8.68
C GLN A 110 -10.46 9.42 -8.49
N LEU A 111 -9.34 10.10 -8.22
CA LEU A 111 -9.30 11.56 -8.12
C LEU A 111 -9.71 12.27 -9.43
N GLU A 112 -9.49 11.65 -10.60
CA GLU A 112 -9.80 12.25 -11.90
C GLU A 112 -11.30 12.42 -12.13
N THR A 113 -12.07 11.45 -11.65
CA THR A 113 -13.52 11.40 -11.82
C THR A 113 -14.27 12.06 -10.67
N SER A 114 -13.58 12.23 -9.54
CA SER A 114 -14.15 12.70 -8.28
C SER A 114 -13.67 14.11 -7.96
N SER A 115 -13.76 15.04 -8.92
CA SER A 115 -13.35 16.42 -8.73
C SER A 115 -13.99 16.98 -7.44
N GLN A 116 -13.17 17.33 -6.44
CA GLN A 116 -13.53 17.79 -5.08
C GLN A 116 -13.78 16.70 -4.01
N ASN A 117 -13.33 15.46 -4.19
CA ASN A 117 -13.37 14.47 -3.12
C ASN A 117 -12.26 14.69 -2.08
N LEU A 118 -12.46 15.69 -1.23
CA LEU A 118 -11.55 16.07 -0.14
C LEU A 118 -11.28 14.92 0.85
N SER A 119 -12.16 13.91 0.94
CA SER A 119 -11.92 12.71 1.76
C SER A 119 -10.84 11.84 1.14
N LEU A 120 -10.96 11.55 -0.16
CA LEU A 120 -10.01 10.73 -0.91
C LEU A 120 -8.63 11.41 -1.02
N GLU A 121 -8.60 12.72 -1.25
CA GLU A 121 -7.35 13.49 -1.24
C GLU A 121 -6.65 13.37 0.13
N ARG A 122 -7.38 13.58 1.23
CA ARG A 122 -6.85 13.43 2.60
C ARG A 122 -6.42 12.00 2.92
N GLU A 123 -7.05 11.00 2.33
CA GLU A 123 -6.65 9.61 2.48
C GLU A 123 -5.31 9.36 1.77
N LEU A 124 -5.20 9.75 0.50
CA LEU A 124 -3.97 9.63 -0.29
C LEU A 124 -2.81 10.46 0.28
N GLU A 125 -3.07 11.62 0.89
CA GLU A 125 -2.07 12.38 1.65
C GLU A 125 -1.47 11.54 2.79
N ARG A 126 -2.31 10.81 3.52
CA ARG A 126 -1.86 9.99 4.66
C ARG A 126 -1.20 8.70 4.21
N ASP A 127 -1.60 8.21 3.05
CA ASP A 127 -1.01 7.04 2.38
C ASP A 127 0.02 7.40 1.33
N TYR A 128 0.54 8.62 1.37
CA TYR A 128 1.52 9.08 0.39
C TYR A 128 2.74 8.16 0.28
N LYS A 129 3.18 7.58 1.40
CA LYS A 129 4.28 6.60 1.39
C LYS A 129 3.91 5.31 0.64
N ASN A 130 2.68 4.81 0.82
CA ASN A 130 2.19 3.66 0.08
C ASN A 130 2.03 3.98 -1.42
N LEU A 131 1.46 5.14 -1.75
CA LEU A 131 1.35 5.62 -3.13
C LEU A 131 2.73 5.75 -3.79
N ARG A 132 3.73 6.26 -3.07
CA ARG A 132 5.10 6.36 -3.57
C ARG A 132 5.68 4.99 -3.92
N GLU A 133 5.50 3.99 -3.06
CA GLU A 133 5.93 2.61 -3.35
C GLU A 133 5.20 2.05 -4.58
N ALA A 134 3.90 2.33 -4.74
CA ALA A 134 3.11 1.91 -5.90
C ALA A 134 3.60 2.55 -7.22
N LEU A 135 3.92 3.85 -7.20
CA LEU A 135 4.49 4.57 -8.34
C LEU A 135 5.88 4.04 -8.71
N GLN A 136 6.71 3.74 -7.71
CA GLN A 136 8.03 3.14 -7.93
C GLN A 136 7.91 1.72 -8.50
N TRP A 137 6.95 0.91 -8.02
CA TRP A 137 6.65 -0.40 -8.58
C TRP A 137 6.24 -0.31 -10.05
N ALA A 138 5.37 0.63 -10.42
CA ALA A 138 4.94 0.81 -11.81
C ALA A 138 6.13 1.13 -12.74
N LEU A 139 7.05 1.98 -12.30
CA LEU A 139 8.30 2.27 -13.02
C LEU A 139 9.19 1.03 -13.18
N GLU A 140 9.32 0.22 -12.13
CA GLU A 140 10.15 -1.00 -12.15
C GLU A 140 9.57 -2.10 -13.04
N GLN A 141 8.23 -2.17 -13.16
CA GLN A 141 7.56 -3.10 -14.08
C GLN A 141 7.51 -2.58 -15.53
N GLY A 142 7.89 -1.33 -15.78
CA GLY A 142 7.82 -0.72 -17.10
C GLY A 142 6.40 -0.31 -17.50
N GLU A 143 5.49 -0.13 -16.54
CA GLU A 143 4.12 0.37 -16.74
C GLU A 143 4.14 1.89 -16.95
N ILE A 144 4.87 2.36 -17.97
CA ILE A 144 5.24 3.77 -18.15
C ILE A 144 4.01 4.66 -18.39
N GLU A 145 3.03 4.19 -19.17
CA GLU A 145 1.80 4.93 -19.44
C GLU A 145 0.99 5.13 -18.15
N LEU A 146 0.82 4.06 -17.35
CA LEU A 146 0.14 4.13 -16.06
C LEU A 146 0.88 5.03 -15.07
N ALA A 147 2.21 4.88 -14.99
CA ALA A 147 3.07 5.69 -14.14
C ALA A 147 2.99 7.19 -14.49
N LEU A 148 2.91 7.53 -15.79
CA LEU A 148 2.76 8.90 -16.28
C LEU A 148 1.38 9.45 -15.96
N HIS A 149 0.33 8.67 -16.23
CA HIS A 149 -1.06 9.04 -15.99
C HIS A 149 -1.27 9.36 -14.52
N VAL A 150 -0.98 8.41 -13.63
CA VAL A 150 -1.15 8.60 -12.18
C VAL A 150 -0.27 9.74 -11.67
N GLY A 151 0.96 9.86 -12.15
CA GLY A 151 1.84 10.98 -11.79
C GLY A 151 1.25 12.36 -12.14
N GLY A 152 0.55 12.46 -13.28
CA GLY A 152 -0.23 13.64 -13.64
C GLY A 152 -1.40 13.88 -12.68
N THR A 153 -2.14 12.84 -12.34
CA THR A 153 -3.29 12.89 -11.43
C THR A 153 -2.90 13.40 -10.04
N VAL A 154 -1.79 12.91 -9.48
CA VAL A 154 -1.36 13.23 -8.10
C VAL A 154 -0.44 14.46 -8.02
N CYS A 155 -0.29 15.21 -9.11
CA CYS A 155 0.56 16.40 -9.11
C CYS A 155 0.07 17.48 -8.11
N GLY A 156 -1.25 17.62 -7.95
CA GLY A 156 -1.85 18.48 -6.91
C GLY A 156 -1.46 18.05 -5.49
N LEU A 157 -1.47 16.73 -5.23
CA LEU A 157 -1.06 16.16 -3.96
C LEU A 157 0.39 16.50 -3.59
N TRP A 158 1.32 16.44 -4.55
CA TRP A 158 2.71 16.85 -4.32
C TRP A 158 2.85 18.32 -3.96
N ASN A 159 2.00 19.18 -4.52
CA ASN A 159 1.98 20.59 -4.17
C ASN A 159 1.55 20.79 -2.71
N ASP A 160 0.48 20.11 -2.30
CA ASP A 160 -0.12 20.26 -0.97
C ASP A 160 0.79 19.68 0.14
N LEU A 161 1.50 18.59 -0.18
CA LEU A 161 2.51 17.99 0.71
C LEU A 161 3.88 18.71 0.67
N GLY A 162 4.03 19.79 -0.10
CA GLY A 162 5.32 20.48 -0.27
C GLY A 162 6.42 19.63 -0.92
N SER A 163 6.03 18.56 -1.62
CA SER A 163 6.89 17.54 -2.23
C SER A 163 7.08 17.74 -3.73
N LEU A 164 6.97 18.99 -4.22
CA LEU A 164 7.09 19.34 -5.64
C LEU A 164 8.39 18.85 -6.30
N ASN A 165 9.51 18.89 -5.57
CA ASN A 165 10.79 18.40 -6.11
C ASN A 165 10.78 16.89 -6.31
N GLU A 166 10.13 16.15 -5.42
CA GLU A 166 9.97 14.70 -5.55
C GLU A 166 9.08 14.36 -6.75
N GLY A 167 7.93 15.02 -6.85
CA GLY A 167 7.03 14.88 -7.99
C GLY A 167 7.69 15.21 -9.32
N ARG A 168 8.45 16.31 -9.37
CA ARG A 168 9.22 16.69 -10.55
C ARG A 168 10.25 15.63 -10.92
N ALA A 169 11.06 15.16 -9.96
CA ALA A 169 12.06 14.14 -10.23
C ALA A 169 11.43 12.83 -10.72
N TYR A 170 10.27 12.46 -10.16
CA TYR A 170 9.49 11.32 -10.61
C TYR A 170 9.03 11.50 -12.07
N MET A 171 8.39 12.63 -12.40
CA MET A 171 7.91 12.91 -13.75
C MET A 171 9.04 12.98 -14.78
N GLU A 172 10.18 13.59 -14.43
CA GLU A 172 11.38 13.60 -15.28
C GLU A 172 11.87 12.18 -15.58
N LYS A 173 11.87 11.29 -14.58
CA LYS A 173 12.24 9.88 -14.76
C LYS A 173 11.26 9.14 -15.68
N VAL A 174 9.95 9.28 -15.45
CA VAL A 174 8.91 8.65 -16.30
C VAL A 174 9.04 9.12 -17.75
N LEU A 175 9.22 10.41 -17.99
CA LEU A 175 9.37 10.99 -19.33
C LEU A 175 10.66 10.53 -20.04
N ALA A 176 11.76 10.41 -19.31
CA ALA A 176 13.00 9.86 -19.86
C ALA A 176 12.82 8.39 -20.28
N MET A 177 12.02 7.61 -19.54
CA MET A 177 11.71 6.23 -19.89
C MET A 177 10.72 6.13 -21.06
N SER A 178 9.74 7.04 -21.19
CA SER A 178 8.79 7.03 -22.31
C SER A 178 9.44 7.43 -23.64
N THR A 179 10.34 8.41 -23.62
CA THR A 179 11.09 8.86 -24.81
C THR A 179 12.20 7.89 -25.24
N GLY A 180 12.59 6.97 -24.36
CA GLY A 180 13.52 5.89 -24.66
C GLY A 180 12.88 4.66 -25.33
N ILE A 181 11.56 4.63 -25.50
CA ILE A 181 10.83 3.56 -26.22
C ILE A 181 10.63 4.00 -27.67
N GLU A 182 11.73 4.14 -28.41
CA GLU A 182 11.73 4.14 -29.88
C GLU A 182 12.57 2.95 -30.36
N THR A 183 11.90 1.82 -30.63
CA THR A 183 12.30 0.84 -31.66
C THR A 183 11.07 0.17 -32.22
#